data_AF-A0A7W5Z8E5-F1
#
_entry.id   AF-A0A7W5Z8E5-F1
#
_cell.length_a   1.000
_cell.length_b   1.000
_cell.length_c   1.000
_cell.angle_alpha   90.00
_cell.angle_beta   90.00
_cell.angle_gamma   90.00
#
_symmetry.space_group_name_H-M   'P 1'
#
loop_
_entity.id
_entity.type
_entity.pdbx_description
1 polymer ?
#
loop_
_entity_poly.entity_id
_entity_poly.type
_entity_poly.pdbx_seq_one_letter_code
_entity_poly.pdbx_strand_id
1 'polypeptide(L)'
;MPINEILPFATASGANVMPQSDYASMGGRDLGFTSGVAQSRQLNKVWRQSSFVSAALSKCVVDRTGLDVADDGDVDGLAKKMAIAFPVPALLFYGSL
;
A
#
# COMPACT_ATOMS: atom_id res chain seq x y z
N MET A 1 -9.37 -16.54 -12.95
CA MET A 1 -8.73 -15.21 -12.91
C MET A 1 -8.16 -15.05 -11.51
N PRO A 2 -6.88 -14.67 -11.37
CA PRO A 2 -6.28 -14.49 -10.05
C PRO A 2 -6.92 -13.32 -9.30
N ILE A 3 -7.05 -13.46 -7.98
CA ILE A 3 -7.80 -12.57 -7.09
C ILE A 3 -6.84 -11.73 -6.24
N ASN A 4 -7.17 -10.45 -6.06
CA ASN A 4 -6.53 -9.56 -5.09
C ASN A 4 -7.53 -9.20 -3.99
N GLU A 5 -7.30 -9.69 -2.78
CA GLU A 5 -8.14 -9.39 -1.60
C GLU A 5 -7.63 -8.19 -0.80
N ILE A 6 -6.47 -7.63 -1.14
CA ILE A 6 -5.96 -6.40 -0.51
C ILE A 6 -6.68 -5.20 -1.13
N LEU A 7 -7.74 -4.76 -0.45
CA LEU A 7 -8.62 -3.70 -0.91
C LEU A 7 -8.18 -2.32 -0.40
N PRO A 8 -8.21 -1.28 -1.26
CA PRO A 8 -7.95 0.08 -0.82
C PRO A 8 -9.15 0.62 -0.02
N PHE A 9 -8.89 1.41 1.02
CA PHE A 9 -9.90 1.98 1.90
C PHE A 9 -10.25 3.43 1.52
N ALA A 10 -11.54 3.80 1.66
CA ALA A 10 -12.04 5.17 1.49
C ALA A 10 -11.68 5.86 0.16
N THR A 11 -11.72 5.12 -0.96
CA THR A 11 -11.44 5.62 -2.32
C THR A 11 -12.68 6.11 -3.08
N ALA A 12 -13.88 5.77 -2.60
CA ALA A 12 -15.13 6.18 -3.23
C ALA A 12 -15.33 7.71 -3.22
N SER A 13 -16.11 8.20 -4.18
CA SER A 13 -16.56 9.59 -4.18
C SER A 13 -17.34 9.90 -2.88
N GLY A 14 -17.09 11.07 -2.30
CA GLY A 14 -17.73 11.48 -1.04
C GLY A 14 -17.17 10.80 0.22
N ALA A 15 -16.10 9.99 0.12
CA ALA A 15 -15.47 9.40 1.29
C ALA A 15 -15.05 10.51 2.29
N ASN A 16 -15.30 10.28 3.58
CA ASN A 16 -14.94 11.19 4.66
C ASN A 16 -13.43 11.20 4.89
N VAL A 17 -12.70 11.87 4.00
CA VAL A 17 -11.24 11.88 3.96
C VAL A 17 -10.75 13.31 3.88
N MET A 18 -9.80 13.66 4.74
CA MET A 18 -9.17 14.98 4.73
C MET A 18 -8.54 15.31 3.35
N PRO A 19 -8.70 16.55 2.84
CA PRO A 19 -8.02 17.02 1.64
C PRO A 19 -6.51 16.85 1.72
N GLN A 20 -5.86 16.66 0.57
CA GLN A 20 -4.41 16.43 0.53
C GLN A 20 -3.61 17.63 1.04
N SER A 21 -4.02 18.86 0.72
CA SER A 21 -3.39 20.09 1.20
C SER A 21 -3.40 20.18 2.71
N ASP A 22 -4.56 19.94 3.33
CA ASP A 22 -4.75 20.01 4.79
C ASP A 22 -3.93 18.93 5.49
N TYR A 23 -3.91 17.72 4.93
CA TYR A 23 -3.11 16.63 5.50
C TYR A 23 -1.61 16.91 5.38
N ALA A 24 -1.18 17.55 4.29
CA ALA A 24 0.23 17.88 4.07
C ALA A 24 0.76 18.97 5.01
N SER A 25 -0.11 19.82 5.54
CA SER A 25 0.22 20.88 6.52
C SER A 25 -0.09 20.50 7.98
N MET A 26 -0.70 19.34 8.21
CA MET A 26 -1.11 18.90 9.53
C MET A 26 0.10 18.45 10.37
N GLY A 27 0.39 19.14 11.48
CA GLY A 27 1.47 18.73 12.39
C GLY A 27 1.30 17.30 12.97
N GLY A 28 0.06 16.84 13.13
CA GLY A 28 -0.25 15.45 13.52
C GLY A 28 0.12 14.39 12.47
N ARG A 29 0.38 14.77 11.21
CA ARG A 29 0.99 13.86 10.21
C ARG A 29 2.44 13.58 10.60
N ASP A 30 3.16 14.60 11.06
CA ASP A 30 4.59 14.53 11.34
C ASP A 30 4.88 13.94 12.72
N LEU A 31 4.10 14.34 13.73
CA LEU A 31 4.27 13.88 15.13
C LEU A 31 3.38 12.69 15.51
N GLY A 32 2.45 12.31 14.63
CA GLY A 32 1.37 11.39 14.98
C GLY A 32 0.27 12.05 15.85
N PHE A 33 -0.84 11.33 16.05
CA PHE A 33 -1.90 11.77 16.95
C PHE A 33 -1.53 11.41 18.39
N THR A 34 -1.22 12.42 19.21
CA THR A 34 -0.72 12.21 20.59
C THR A 34 -1.77 12.43 21.67
N SER A 35 -2.72 13.34 21.46
CA SER A 35 -3.80 13.65 22.40
C SER A 35 -5.01 14.27 21.68
N GLY A 36 -6.15 14.32 22.35
CA GLY A 36 -7.39 14.88 21.81
C GLY A 36 -8.30 13.87 21.12
N VAL A 37 -9.35 14.37 20.48
CA VAL A 37 -10.36 13.55 19.79
C VAL A 37 -9.84 13.13 18.41
N ALA A 38 -9.76 11.83 18.16
CA ALA A 38 -9.36 11.32 16.86
C ALA A 38 -10.43 11.65 15.80
N GLN A 39 -10.12 12.59 14.90
CA GLN A 39 -11.05 12.97 13.84
C GLN A 39 -11.09 11.89 12.77
N SER A 40 -12.27 11.34 12.50
CA SER A 40 -12.46 10.28 11.50
C SER A 40 -11.91 10.63 10.12
N ARG A 41 -12.04 11.89 9.67
CA ARG A 41 -11.45 12.36 8.40
C ARG A 41 -9.92 12.28 8.34
N GLN A 42 -9.26 12.47 9.48
CA GLN A 42 -7.80 12.38 9.59
C GLN A 42 -7.36 10.91 9.57
N LEU A 43 -8.02 10.06 10.37
CA LEU A 43 -7.74 8.61 10.38
C LEU A 43 -8.00 7.96 9.02
N ASN A 44 -9.14 8.26 8.41
CA ASN A 44 -9.48 7.78 7.06
C ASN A 44 -8.44 8.20 6.02
N LYS A 45 -7.79 9.36 6.18
CA LYS A 45 -6.71 9.80 5.29
C LYS A 45 -5.46 8.94 5.45
N VAL A 46 -5.07 8.61 6.67
CA VAL A 46 -3.94 7.71 6.98
C VAL A 46 -4.22 6.32 6.41
N TRP A 47 -5.38 5.73 6.74
CA TRP A 47 -5.76 4.40 6.24
C TRP A 47 -5.85 4.35 4.73
N ARG A 48 -6.40 5.38 4.09
CA ARG A 48 -6.44 5.47 2.62
C ARG A 48 -5.04 5.47 2.02
N GLN A 49 -4.11 6.30 2.51
CA GLN A 49 -2.76 6.34 1.93
C GLN A 49 -2.03 5.01 2.06
N SER A 50 -2.16 4.34 3.21
CA SER A 50 -1.54 3.02 3.44
C SER A 50 -2.19 1.94 2.55
N SER A 51 -3.50 1.75 2.65
CA SER A 51 -4.21 0.69 1.91
C SER A 51 -4.18 0.89 0.40
N PHE A 52 -4.17 2.14 -0.10
CA PHE A 52 -4.03 2.43 -1.53
C PHE A 52 -2.72 1.90 -2.09
N VAL A 53 -1.60 2.13 -1.39
CA VAL A 53 -0.28 1.64 -1.81
C VAL A 53 -0.22 0.12 -1.72
N SER A 54 -0.71 -0.47 -0.63
CA SER A 54 -0.75 -1.93 -0.47
C SER A 54 -1.57 -2.61 -1.57
N ALA A 55 -2.76 -2.10 -1.87
CA ALA A 55 -3.62 -2.64 -2.93
C ALA A 55 -2.96 -2.53 -4.31
N ALA A 56 -2.23 -1.44 -4.59
CA ALA A 56 -1.49 -1.27 -5.85
C ALA A 56 -0.35 -2.29 -6.00
N LEU A 57 0.41 -2.54 -4.92
CA LEU A 57 1.46 -3.54 -4.91
C LEU A 57 0.91 -4.97 -5.09
N SER A 58 -0.16 -5.32 -4.37
CA SER A 58 -0.83 -6.62 -4.51
C SER A 58 -1.43 -6.81 -5.90
N LYS A 59 -1.98 -5.75 -6.50
CA LYS A 59 -2.44 -5.77 -7.90
C LYS A 59 -1.28 -6.07 -8.85
N CYS A 60 -0.12 -5.45 -8.67
CA CYS A 60 1.07 -5.76 -9.48
C CYS A 60 1.51 -7.22 -9.32
N VAL A 61 1.40 -7.81 -8.13
CA VAL A 61 1.68 -9.23 -7.91
C VAL A 61 0.74 -10.10 -8.74
N VAL A 62 -0.58 -9.87 -8.63
CA VAL A 62 -1.60 -10.60 -9.41
C VAL A 62 -1.35 -10.47 -10.91
N ASP A 63 -1.17 -9.24 -11.40
CA ASP A 63 -1.01 -8.95 -12.82
C ASP A 63 0.27 -9.56 -13.43
N ARG A 64 1.37 -9.64 -12.66
CA ARG A 64 2.69 -10.11 -13.15
C ARG A 64 2.94 -11.60 -12.94
N THR A 65 2.32 -12.22 -11.93
CA THR A 65 2.60 -13.62 -11.54
C THR A 65 1.47 -14.58 -11.87
N GLY A 66 0.24 -14.07 -12.01
CA GLY A 66 -0.93 -14.93 -12.13
C GLY A 66 -1.34 -15.64 -10.83
N LEU A 67 -0.72 -15.29 -9.69
CA LEU A 67 -1.01 -15.86 -8.37
C LEU A 67 -1.99 -15.00 -7.59
N ASP A 68 -2.84 -15.64 -6.78
CA ASP A 68 -3.74 -14.95 -5.86
C ASP A 68 -2.97 -14.24 -4.74
N VAL A 69 -3.52 -13.11 -4.29
CA VAL A 69 -3.10 -12.42 -3.07
C VAL A 69 -4.28 -12.38 -2.11
N ALA A 70 -4.27 -13.29 -1.12
CA ALA A 70 -5.28 -13.39 -0.09
C ALA A 70 -4.98 -12.44 1.10
N ASP A 71 -6.01 -12.01 1.81
CA ASP A 71 -5.89 -11.27 3.07
C ASP A 71 -5.88 -12.25 4.27
N ASP A 72 -4.87 -13.10 4.34
CA ASP A 72 -4.75 -14.20 5.31
C ASP A 72 -3.66 -13.99 6.38
N GLY A 73 -2.93 -12.88 6.29
CA GLY A 73 -1.84 -12.53 7.20
C GLY A 73 -0.52 -13.26 6.95
N ASP A 74 -0.38 -14.07 5.88
CA ASP A 74 0.89 -14.71 5.52
C ASP A 74 1.88 -13.72 4.88
N VAL A 75 2.60 -12.99 5.72
CA VAL A 75 3.59 -12.00 5.31
C VAL A 75 4.73 -12.62 4.49
N ASP A 76 5.20 -13.82 4.87
CA ASP A 76 6.30 -14.50 4.17
C ASP A 76 5.86 -15.00 2.80
N GLY A 77 4.64 -15.54 2.70
CA GLY A 77 4.01 -15.92 1.44
C GLY A 77 3.84 -14.73 0.51
N LEU A 78 3.33 -13.60 1.02
CA LEU A 78 3.21 -12.37 0.24
C LEU A 78 4.58 -11.86 -0.23
N ALA A 79 5.60 -11.86 0.64
CA ALA A 79 6.95 -11.43 0.29
C ALA A 79 7.56 -12.27 -0.84
N LYS A 80 7.36 -13.59 -0.83
CA LYS A 80 7.80 -14.48 -1.93
C LYS A 80 7.10 -14.13 -3.24
N LYS A 81 5.78 -13.93 -3.22
CA LYS A 81 5.02 -13.52 -4.41
C LYS A 81 5.50 -12.15 -4.94
N MET A 82 5.81 -11.22 -4.04
CA MET A 82 6.40 -9.92 -4.40
C MET A 82 7.79 -10.06 -5.03
N ALA A 83 8.67 -10.92 -4.52
CA ALA A 83 9.98 -11.15 -5.12
C ALA A 83 9.90 -11.71 -6.56
N ILE A 84 8.91 -12.55 -6.83
CA ILE A 84 8.62 -13.04 -8.19
C ILE A 84 8.08 -11.91 -9.06
N ALA A 85 7.16 -11.09 -8.53
CA ALA A 85 6.56 -9.98 -9.27
C ALA A 85 7.55 -8.84 -9.55
N PHE A 86 8.52 -8.62 -8.68
CA PHE A 86 9.52 -7.56 -8.77
C PHE A 86 10.93 -8.14 -8.74
N PRO A 87 11.34 -8.89 -9.77
CA PRO A 87 12.66 -9.48 -9.80
C PRO A 87 13.70 -8.37 -9.87
N VAL A 88 14.70 -8.43 -8.98
CA VAL A 88 15.92 -7.62 -9.15
C VAL A 88 16.62 -8.12 -10.41
N PRO A 89 16.93 -7.26 -11.39
CA PRO A 89 17.73 -7.67 -12.52
C PRO A 89 19.06 -8.21 -11.99
N ALA A 90 19.46 -9.39 -12.45
CA ALA A 90 20.86 -9.78 -12.35
C ALA A 90 21.64 -8.68 -13.08
N LEU A 91 22.32 -7.81 -12.34
CA LEU A 91 23.35 -6.96 -12.92
C LEU A 91 24.31 -7.93 -13.60
N LEU A 92 24.26 -7.97 -14.93
CA LEU A 92 25.32 -8.56 -15.70
C LEU A 92 26.57 -7.79 -15.30
N PHE A 93 27.39 -8.37 -14.44
CA PHE A 93 28.77 -7.94 -14.21
C PHE A 93 29.52 -8.18 -15.52
N TYR A 94 29.25 -7.37 -16.53
CA TYR A 94 30.06 -7.27 -17.72
C TYR A 94 31.28 -6.43 -17.35
N GLY A 95 32.31 -7.14 -16.92
CA GLY A 95 33.71 -6.85 -17.24
C GLY A 95 34.35 -5.59 -16.67
N SER A 96 35.32 -5.83 -15.80
CA SER A 96 36.67 -5.28 -16.03
C SER A 96 37.68 -6.31 -15.50
N LEU A 97 38.29 -7.04 -16.44
CA LEU A 97 39.65 -7.56 -16.31
C LEU A 97 40.62 -6.38 -16.31
#